data_AF-A0AAU3NMH0-F1
#
_entry.id   AF-A0AAU3NMH0-F1
#
_cell.length_a   1.000
_cell.length_b   1.000
_cell.length_c   1.000
_cell.angle_alpha   90.00
_cell.angle_beta   90.00
_cell.angle_gamma   90.00
#
_symmetry.space_group_name_H-M   'P 1'
#
loop_
_entity.id
_entity.type
_entity.pdbx_description
1 polymer ?
#
loop_
_entity_poly.entity_id
_entity_poly.type
_entity_poly.pdbx_seq_one_letter_code
_entity_poly.pdbx_strand_id
1 'polypeptide(L)' 'MSTPPVFAPALYYAVTARDNNEACRNYEQTFDIPEFYSNDGVHCYVQCGICRQNMEILTAALLDPQPEVS' A
#
# COMPACT_ATOMS: atom_id res chain seq x y z
N MET A 1 -6.62 -11.94 13.04
CA MET A 1 -5.46 -11.62 12.17
C MET A 1 -5.99 -11.55 10.76
N SER A 2 -5.87 -10.39 10.10
CA SER A 2 -6.18 -10.25 8.68
C SER A 2 -5.12 -10.99 7.86
N THR A 3 -5.53 -11.68 6.82
CA THR A 3 -4.58 -12.26 5.85
C THR A 3 -3.87 -11.13 5.14
N PRO A 4 -2.53 -11.17 5.01
CA PRO A 4 -1.79 -10.18 4.22
C PRO A 4 -2.37 -10.09 2.80
N PRO A 5 -2.56 -8.88 2.25
CA PRO A 5 -3.04 -8.74 0.89
C PRO A 5 -2.08 -9.41 -0.11
N VAL A 6 -2.63 -10.13 -1.08
CA VAL A 6 -1.86 -10.76 -2.17
C VAL A 6 -2.03 -9.93 -3.43
N PHE A 7 -0.92 -9.54 -4.04
CA PHE A 7 -0.90 -8.73 -5.24
C PHE A 7 -0.56 -9.57 -6.47
N ALA A 8 -1.21 -9.29 -7.59
CA ALA A 8 -0.79 -9.76 -8.89
C ALA A 8 0.11 -8.71 -9.57
N PRO A 9 1.02 -9.14 -10.47
CA PRO A 9 1.90 -8.22 -11.18
C PRO A 9 1.13 -7.35 -12.19
N ALA A 10 1.67 -6.17 -12.47
CA ALA A 10 1.17 -5.19 -13.43
C ALA A 10 -0.30 -4.78 -13.26
N LEU A 11 -0.77 -4.63 -12.00
CA LEU A 11 -2.14 -4.21 -11.69
C LEU A 11 -2.17 -3.10 -10.63
N TYR A 12 -3.21 -2.28 -10.69
CA TYR A 12 -3.51 -1.22 -9.73
C TYR A 12 -4.55 -1.66 -8.69
N TYR A 13 -4.32 -1.21 -7.46
CA TYR A 13 -5.16 -1.49 -6.29
C TYR A 13 -5.44 -0.19 -5.51
N ALA A 14 -6.62 -0.09 -4.90
CA ALA A 14 -6.84 0.83 -3.79
C ALA A 14 -6.39 0.14 -2.49
N VAL A 15 -5.45 0.74 -1.78
CA VAL A 15 -4.88 0.16 -0.54
C VAL A 15 -4.96 1.14 0.62
N THR A 16 -4.98 0.60 1.83
CA THR A 16 -4.70 1.38 3.04
C THR A 16 -3.39 0.92 3.65
N ALA A 17 -2.58 1.86 4.16
CA ALA A 17 -1.32 1.54 4.80
C ALA A 17 -1.15 2.29 6.13
N ARG A 18 -0.49 1.64 7.10
CA ARG A 18 -0.23 2.21 8.44
C ARG A 18 1.25 2.25 8.75
N ASP A 19 1.71 3.38 9.30
CA ASP A 19 3.07 3.49 9.82
C ASP A 19 3.15 2.82 11.21
N ASN A 20 4.08 1.88 11.36
CA ASN A 20 4.30 1.11 12.59
C ASN A 20 5.56 1.56 13.35
N ASN A 21 6.22 2.63 12.94
CA ASN A 21 7.41 3.14 13.59
C ASN A 21 7.04 4.07 14.75
N GLU A 22 7.21 3.61 15.99
CA GLU A 22 6.92 4.36 17.23
C GLU A 22 7.66 5.72 17.31
N ALA A 23 8.79 5.87 16.62
CA ALA A 23 9.54 7.12 16.58
C ALA A 23 9.04 8.09 15.48
N CYS A 24 8.12 7.67 14.62
CA CYS A 24 7.56 8.49 13.56
C CYS A 24 6.37 9.31 14.07
N ARG A 25 6.25 10.56 13.62
CA ARG A 25 5.07 11.39 13.93
C ARG A 25 3.76 10.80 13.37
N ASN A 26 3.86 9.92 12.37
CA ASN A 26 2.73 9.25 11.74
C ASN A 26 2.46 7.88 12.40
N TYR A 27 3.09 7.55 13.52
CA TYR A 27 2.89 6.27 14.22
C TYR A 27 1.39 5.97 14.40
N GLU A 28 0.99 4.76 14.02
CA GLU A 28 -0.39 4.25 14.01
C GLU A 28 -1.38 5.01 13.11
N GLN A 29 -0.94 6.01 12.34
CA GLN A 29 -1.79 6.66 11.36
C GLN A 29 -1.96 5.80 10.11
N THR A 30 -3.20 5.72 9.65
CA THR A 30 -3.59 5.03 8.41
C THR A 30 -3.77 6.04 7.28
N PHE A 31 -3.29 5.69 6.10
CA PHE A 31 -3.39 6.48 4.88
C PHE A 31 -4.11 5.69 3.80
N ASP A 32 -4.95 6.38 3.04
CA ASP A 32 -5.58 5.86 1.82
C ASP A 32 -4.67 6.13 0.61
N ILE A 33 -4.40 5.08 -0.15
CA ILE A 33 -3.65 5.15 -1.41
C ILE A 33 -4.59 4.62 -2.50
N PRO A 34 -5.30 5.52 -3.20
CA PRO A 34 -6.36 5.12 -4.14
C PRO A 34 -5.81 4.40 -5.37
N GLU A 35 -4.57 4.68 -5.76
CA GLU A 35 -3.90 4.08 -6.91
C GLU A 35 -2.50 3.58 -6.51
N PHE A 36 -2.42 2.31 -6.13
CA PHE A 36 -1.19 1.60 -5.82
C PHE A 36 -0.86 0.62 -6.94
N TYR A 37 0.24 0.86 -7.65
CA TYR A 37 0.71 -0.04 -8.71
C TYR A 37 1.57 -1.16 -8.14
N SER A 38 1.13 -2.40 -8.34
CA SER A 38 1.93 -3.60 -8.10
C SER A 38 2.72 -3.94 -9.35
N ASN A 39 4.04 -3.74 -9.32
CA ASN A 39 4.89 -4.03 -10.48
C ASN A 39 5.05 -5.54 -10.71
N ASP A 40 5.49 -6.29 -9.69
CA ASP A 40 5.83 -7.71 -9.79
C ASP A 40 4.99 -8.63 -8.87
N GLY A 41 4.03 -8.08 -8.11
CA GLY A 41 3.21 -8.83 -7.17
C GLY A 41 3.92 -9.28 -5.89
N VAL A 42 5.23 -9.01 -5.75
CA VAL A 42 6.06 -9.50 -4.64
C VAL A 42 6.61 -8.35 -3.81
N HIS A 43 7.21 -7.36 -4.45
CA HIS A 43 7.82 -6.22 -3.77
C HIS A 43 6.83 -5.06 -3.65
N CYS A 44 5.73 -5.31 -2.95
CA CYS A 44 4.66 -4.33 -2.73
C CYS A 44 4.83 -3.66 -1.36
N TYR A 45 5.17 -2.37 -1.34
CA TYR A 45 5.29 -1.58 -0.12
C TYR A 45 4.88 -0.14 -0.34
N VAL A 46 4.31 0.49 0.69
CA VAL A 46 4.11 1.94 0.72
C VAL A 46 5.15 2.52 1.66
N GLN A 47 5.96 3.47 1.18
CA GLN A 47 6.97 4.12 2.02
C GLN A 47 6.38 5.36 2.71
N CYS A 48 6.58 5.49 4.02
CA CYS A 48 6.22 6.70 4.73
C CYS A 48 7.09 7.88 4.28
N GLY A 49 6.47 9.01 3.92
CA GLY A 49 7.18 10.22 3.50
C GLY A 49 8.00 10.89 4.61
N ILE A 50 7.77 10.56 5.89
CA ILE A 50 8.44 11.17 7.04
C ILE A 50 9.60 10.31 7.52
N CYS A 51 9.33 9.09 7.98
CA CYS A 51 10.37 8.21 8.53
C CYS A 51 11.11 7.37 7.47
N ARG A 52 10.64 7.38 6.22
CA ARG A 52 11.19 6.61 5.08
C ARG A 52 11.16 5.09 5.26
N GLN A 53 10.50 4.58 6.30
CA GLN A 53 10.29 3.15 6.49
C GLN A 53 9.06 2.66 5.70
N ASN A 54 9.03 1.36 5.44
CA ASN A 54 7.89 0.71 4.80
C ASN A 54 6.74 0.61 5.79
N MET A 55 5.58 1.10 5.37
CA MET A 55 4.32 0.98 6.08
C MET A 55 3.71 -0.41 5.86
N GLU A 56 2.91 -0.87 6.81
CA GLU A 56 2.13 -2.09 6.69
C GLU A 56 0.90 -1.83 5.83
N ILE A 57 0.74 -2.57 4.73
CA ILE A 57 -0.47 -2.52 3.91
C ILE A 57 -1.56 -3.36 4.59
N LEU A 58 -2.66 -2.72 4.99
CA LEU A 58 -3.75 -3.34 5.74
C LEU A 58 -4.85 -3.90 4.82
N THR A 59 -5.17 -3.20 3.74
CA THR A 59 -6.17 -3.61 2.75
C THR A 59 -5.63 -3.46 1.34
N ALA A 60 -6.11 -4.30 0.41
CA ALA A 60 -5.94 -4.08 -1.01
C ALA A 60 -7.19 -4.53 -1.77
N ALA A 61 -7.79 -3.61 -2.52
CA ALA A 61 -8.89 -3.87 -3.43
C ALA A 61 -8.40 -3.66 -4.87
N LEU A 62 -8.53 -4.69 -5.72
CA LEU A 62 -8.18 -4.58 -7.13
C LEU A 62 -9.08 -3.52 -7.79
N LEU A 63 -8.47 -2.58 -8.52
CA LEU A 63 -9.26 -1.58 -9.25
C LEU A 63 -9.91 -2.25 -10.47
N ASP A 64 -11.21 -2.02 -10.64
CA ASP A 64 -11.95 -2.44 -11.83
C ASP A 64 -12.95 -1.33 -12.19
N PRO A 65 -12.71 -0.57 -13.28
CA PRO A 65 -11.65 -0.76 -14.27
C PRO A 65 -10.25 -0.42 -13.74
N GLN A 66 -9.22 -0.96 -14.41
CA GLN A 66 -7.84 -0.51 -14.24
C GLN A 66 -7.70 0.93 -14.80
N PRO A 67 -6.91 1.81 -14.16
CA PRO A 67 -6.70 3.17 -14.64
C PRO A 67 -5.98 3.17 -15.99
N GLU A 68 -6.30 4.13 -16.85
CA GLU A 68 -5.62 4.32 -18.13
C GLU A 68 -4.23 4.91 -17.88
N VAL A 69 -3.18 4.15 -18.22
CA VAL A 69 -1.80 4.63 -18.21
C VAL A 69 -1.41 5.08 -19.61
N SER A 70 -1.04 6.34 -19.75
CA SER A 70 -0.61 6.96 -21.02
C SER A 70 0.90 7.00 -21.19
#